data_AF-A0A1E3JWG2-F1
#
_entry.id   AF-A0A1E3JWG2-F1
#
_cell.length_a   1.000
_cell.length_b   1.000
_cell.length_c   1.000
_cell.angle_alpha   90.00
_cell.angle_beta   90.00
_cell.angle_gamma   90.00
#
_symmetry.space_group_name_H-M   'P 1'
#
loop_
_entity.id
_entity.type
_entity.pdbx_description
1 polymer ?
#
loop_
_entity_poly.entity_id
_entity_poly.type
_entity_poly.pdbx_seq_one_letter_code
_entity_poly.pdbx_strand_id
1 'polypeptide(L)'
;MPNDYSGLRWSVATASLSMNPIHDIYTKFDALQKAGFTYTEAERWLVLCSKLGVEQIQVGSNDYAEANAPDEKTADDLRWLAEYASKLSPPVKIAYESWCFSERVNTFEHTWKIVQIADHPNLGLCLDTAHPPLAPEYGWNPTTGEGWTAAISADSIGRVKAVPKGKDLSQTTTLSGLPLDDLYLLSEKNAGESAKDGNDMGHANALQTFKAVLDQGWSGIVMFEFFEVLRMSPADPNIPYKYANGAALSEKRLLEALQK
;
A
#
# COMPACT_ATOMS: atom_id res chain seq x y z
N MET A 1 -4.51 -28.18 -13.09
CA MET A 1 -3.96 -28.39 -11.73
C MET A 1 -4.41 -27.21 -10.89
N PRO A 2 -4.72 -27.35 -9.59
CA PRO A 2 -4.93 -26.19 -8.74
C PRO A 2 -3.69 -25.29 -8.84
N ASN A 3 -3.88 -23.97 -8.93
CA ASN A 3 -2.77 -23.04 -8.83
C ASN A 3 -2.11 -23.21 -7.45
N ASP A 4 -0.79 -23.28 -7.42
CA ASP A 4 -0.02 -23.38 -6.18
C ASP A 4 0.23 -21.98 -5.62
N TYR A 5 -0.43 -21.66 -4.51
CA TYR A 5 -0.30 -20.37 -3.81
C TYR A 5 0.60 -20.44 -2.59
N SER A 6 1.32 -21.55 -2.35
CA SER A 6 2.15 -21.72 -1.15
C SER A 6 3.34 -20.75 -1.08
N GLY A 7 3.67 -20.08 -2.20
CA GLY A 7 4.71 -19.05 -2.26
C GLY A 7 4.28 -17.68 -1.73
N LEU A 8 2.99 -17.45 -1.45
CA LEU A 8 2.49 -16.20 -0.90
C LEU A 8 2.89 -16.05 0.57
N ARG A 9 3.28 -14.83 0.95
CA ARG A 9 3.62 -14.49 2.33
C ARG A 9 2.66 -13.44 2.83
N TRP A 10 1.97 -13.72 3.92
CA TRP A 10 0.95 -12.84 4.48
C TRP A 10 1.54 -12.01 5.61
N SER A 11 1.19 -10.73 5.63
CA SER A 11 1.62 -9.78 6.64
C SER A 11 0.51 -8.78 6.94
N VAL A 12 0.71 -8.00 7.99
CA VAL A 12 -0.13 -6.85 8.33
C VAL A 12 0.73 -5.60 8.19
N ALA A 13 0.19 -4.53 7.63
CA ALA A 13 0.82 -3.22 7.67
C ALA A 13 0.83 -2.74 9.13
N THR A 14 2.00 -2.74 9.78
CA THR A 14 2.14 -2.38 11.21
C THR A 14 2.68 -0.97 11.43
N ALA A 15 3.05 -0.25 10.37
CA ALA A 15 3.55 1.11 10.50
C ALA A 15 3.29 1.93 9.23
N SER A 16 2.46 2.96 9.34
CA SER A 16 2.70 4.20 8.62
C SER A 16 3.72 5.01 9.43
N LEU A 17 4.62 5.70 8.74
CA LEU A 17 5.67 6.52 9.34
C LEU A 17 5.01 7.69 10.12
N SER A 18 4.75 7.49 11.41
CA SER A 18 4.28 8.53 12.35
C SER A 18 4.67 8.19 13.80
N MET A 19 4.90 9.22 14.61
CA MET A 19 5.94 9.28 15.65
C MET A 19 5.69 8.67 17.04
N ASN A 20 6.81 8.52 17.77
CA ASN A 20 7.03 8.17 19.19
C ASN A 20 6.70 9.34 20.18
N PRO A 21 6.26 9.06 21.42
CA PRO A 21 5.79 10.05 22.41
C PRO A 21 6.80 10.93 23.18
N ILE A 22 8.10 11.02 22.83
CA ILE A 22 9.11 11.72 23.69
C ILE A 22 9.78 12.98 23.08
N HIS A 23 9.27 13.52 21.98
CA HIS A 23 9.72 14.85 21.49
C HIS A 23 8.52 15.72 21.14
N ASP A 24 8.51 17.00 21.54
CA ASP A 24 7.51 17.94 21.01
C ASP A 24 7.78 18.19 19.51
N ILE A 25 6.70 18.54 18.79
CA ILE A 25 6.71 18.68 17.33
C ILE A 25 7.79 19.69 16.87
N TYR A 26 7.95 20.78 17.61
CA TYR A 26 8.87 21.86 17.28
C TYR A 26 10.34 21.43 17.39
N THR A 27 10.70 20.69 18.44
CA THR A 27 12.08 20.23 18.66
C THR A 27 12.49 19.19 17.62
N LYS A 28 11.55 18.35 17.18
CA LYS A 28 11.80 17.46 16.04
C LYS A 28 12.09 18.28 14.79
N PHE A 29 11.17 19.14 14.34
CA PHE A 29 11.31 19.91 13.10
C PHE A 29 12.60 20.75 13.07
N ASP A 30 12.99 21.32 14.21
CA ASP A 30 14.20 22.14 14.33
C ASP A 30 15.49 21.29 14.21
N ALA A 31 15.49 20.09 14.79
CA ALA A 31 16.57 19.12 14.59
C ALA A 31 16.57 18.56 13.15
N LEU A 32 15.39 18.45 12.53
CA LEU A 32 15.27 18.01 11.15
C LEU A 32 15.92 19.04 10.22
N GLN A 33 15.49 20.29 10.31
CA GLN A 33 16.02 21.37 9.49
C GLN A 33 17.53 21.57 9.69
N LYS A 34 18.03 21.48 10.93
CA LYS A 34 19.47 21.61 11.23
C LYS A 34 20.35 20.51 10.63
N ALA A 35 19.81 19.32 10.36
CA ALA A 35 20.59 18.21 9.82
C ALA A 35 20.35 17.94 8.32
N GLY A 36 19.71 18.86 7.59
CA GLY A 36 19.53 18.76 6.13
C GLY A 36 18.61 17.59 5.71
N PHE A 37 17.47 17.46 6.39
CA PHE A 37 16.72 16.22 6.60
C PHE A 37 16.08 15.45 5.45
N THR A 38 16.43 15.63 4.18
CA THR A 38 15.82 14.80 3.14
C THR A 38 16.16 13.30 3.27
N TYR A 39 17.23 12.94 3.99
CA TYR A 39 17.70 11.54 4.07
C TYR A 39 17.83 10.97 5.49
N THR A 40 18.16 11.79 6.50
CA THR A 40 18.48 11.31 7.86
C THR A 40 17.33 10.57 8.56
N GLU A 41 16.07 10.95 8.31
CA GLU A 41 14.91 10.21 8.83
C GLU A 41 14.79 8.83 8.21
N ALA A 42 14.89 8.77 6.88
CA ALA A 42 14.79 7.55 6.11
C ALA A 42 15.91 6.55 6.48
N GLU A 43 17.15 7.02 6.63
CA GLU A 43 18.28 6.20 7.09
C GLU A 43 18.00 5.56 8.45
N ARG A 44 17.52 6.35 9.43
CA ARG A 44 17.23 5.86 10.78
C ARG A 44 16.12 4.82 10.78
N TRP A 45 15.06 5.06 10.01
CA TRP A 45 13.97 4.09 9.86
C TRP A 45 14.43 2.80 9.20
N LEU A 46 15.19 2.88 8.11
CA LEU A 46 15.70 1.70 7.42
C LEU A 46 16.63 0.88 8.31
N VAL A 47 17.53 1.53 9.07
CA VAL A 47 18.39 0.84 10.04
C VAL A 47 17.57 0.17 11.14
N LEU A 48 16.53 0.83 11.64
CA LEU A 48 15.62 0.25 12.64
C LEU A 48 14.88 -0.96 12.07
N CYS A 49 14.27 -0.83 10.89
CA CYS A 49 13.56 -1.89 10.20
C CYS A 49 14.47 -3.10 9.95
N SER A 50 15.68 -2.87 9.45
CA SER A 50 16.69 -3.92 9.28
C SER A 50 16.97 -4.65 10.61
N LYS A 51 17.24 -3.91 11.69
CA LYS A 51 17.49 -4.50 13.02
C LYS A 51 16.29 -5.27 13.59
N LEU A 52 15.08 -4.87 13.24
CA LEU A 52 13.84 -5.56 13.63
C LEU A 52 13.49 -6.73 12.70
N GLY A 53 14.26 -6.95 11.62
CA GLY A 53 13.98 -8.00 10.64
C GLY A 53 12.81 -7.68 9.71
N VAL A 54 12.42 -6.40 9.59
CA VAL A 54 11.41 -5.95 8.64
C VAL A 54 11.97 -6.11 7.23
N GLU A 55 11.30 -6.92 6.41
CA GLU A 55 11.79 -7.23 5.07
C GLU A 55 11.54 -6.12 4.06
N GLN A 56 10.53 -5.28 4.26
CA GLN A 56 10.10 -4.28 3.31
C GLN A 56 9.42 -3.09 3.98
N ILE A 57 9.59 -1.90 3.40
CA ILE A 57 8.85 -0.68 3.74
C ILE A 57 8.07 -0.18 2.52
N GLN A 58 6.85 0.30 2.77
CA GLN A 58 6.05 1.03 1.80
C GLN A 58 6.39 2.53 1.85
N VAL A 59 6.54 3.15 0.69
CA VAL A 59 6.78 4.58 0.55
C VAL A 59 5.64 5.16 -0.26
N GLY A 60 4.78 5.94 0.38
CA GLY A 60 3.70 6.64 -0.28
C GLY A 60 4.18 7.78 -1.17
N SER A 61 3.42 8.05 -2.23
CA SER A 61 3.55 9.28 -3.02
C SER A 61 3.27 10.51 -2.17
N ASN A 62 3.92 11.62 -2.48
CA ASN A 62 3.74 12.87 -1.77
C ASN A 62 2.31 13.44 -1.95
N ASP A 63 1.66 13.83 -0.85
CA ASP A 63 0.31 14.38 -0.78
C ASP A 63 0.26 15.88 -0.41
N TYR A 64 1.42 16.53 -0.23
CA TYR A 64 1.48 17.96 -0.02
C TYR A 64 1.16 18.72 -1.31
N ALA A 65 0.21 19.65 -1.26
CA ALA A 65 -0.20 20.47 -2.41
C ALA A 65 0.95 21.28 -3.03
N GLU A 66 1.93 21.68 -2.22
CA GLU A 66 3.10 22.43 -2.68
C GLU A 66 4.21 21.56 -3.26
N ALA A 67 4.09 20.23 -3.17
CA ALA A 67 5.08 19.31 -3.73
C ALA A 67 5.13 19.45 -5.25
N ASN A 68 6.29 19.81 -5.79
CA ASN A 68 6.44 20.12 -7.22
C ASN A 68 7.62 19.39 -7.89
N ALA A 69 8.19 18.40 -7.20
CA ALA A 69 9.30 17.61 -7.74
C ALA A 69 8.91 16.93 -9.07
N PRO A 70 9.77 16.98 -10.10
CA PRO A 70 9.57 16.22 -11.32
C PRO A 70 9.77 14.72 -11.07
N ASP A 71 9.18 13.87 -11.92
CA ASP A 71 9.25 12.41 -11.81
C ASP A 71 10.69 11.90 -11.68
N GLU A 72 11.64 12.51 -12.41
CA GLU A 72 13.05 12.15 -12.40
C GLU A 72 13.69 12.37 -11.02
N LYS A 73 13.30 13.45 -10.32
CA LYS A 73 13.79 13.73 -8.98
C LYS A 73 13.23 12.72 -7.97
N THR A 74 11.95 12.37 -8.07
CA THR A 74 11.35 11.33 -7.24
C THR A 74 12.00 9.97 -7.49
N ALA A 75 12.30 9.65 -8.75
CA ALA A 75 13.00 8.42 -9.13
C ALA A 75 14.42 8.37 -8.56
N ASP A 76 15.17 9.49 -8.60
CA ASP A 76 16.50 9.59 -8.00
C ASP A 76 16.47 9.36 -6.48
N ASP A 77 15.48 9.94 -5.78
CA ASP A 77 15.30 9.75 -4.34
C ASP A 77 14.96 8.29 -4.00
N LEU A 78 14.08 7.65 -4.77
CA LEU A 78 13.71 6.24 -4.59
C LEU A 78 14.88 5.30 -4.90
N ARG A 79 15.68 5.60 -5.93
CA ARG A 79 16.91 4.85 -6.24
C ARG A 79 17.91 4.96 -5.09
N TRP A 80 18.13 6.17 -4.57
CA TRP A 80 19.01 6.38 -3.41
C TRP A 80 18.52 5.58 -2.20
N LEU A 81 17.22 5.62 -1.91
CA LEU A 81 16.62 4.91 -0.79
C LEU A 81 16.81 3.40 -0.91
N ALA A 82 16.55 2.86 -2.10
CA ALA A 82 16.68 1.44 -2.37
C ALA A 82 18.14 0.96 -2.34
N GLU A 83 19.09 1.78 -2.81
CA GLU A 83 20.54 1.53 -2.75
C GLU A 83 21.07 1.59 -1.30
N TYR A 84 20.54 2.49 -0.46
CA TYR A 84 20.89 2.52 0.96
C TYR A 84 20.34 1.27 1.66
N ALA A 85 19.06 0.96 1.45
CA ALA A 85 18.36 -0.13 2.10
C ALA A 85 18.92 -1.52 1.72
N SER A 86 19.47 -1.67 0.50
CA SER A 86 20.08 -2.92 0.02
C SER A 86 21.42 -3.23 0.70
N LYS A 87 22.10 -2.23 1.25
CA LYS A 87 23.39 -2.37 1.95
C LYS A 87 23.25 -2.75 3.42
N LEU A 88 22.03 -2.72 3.96
CA LEU A 88 21.75 -3.13 5.34
C LEU A 88 21.82 -4.65 5.49
N SER A 89 21.92 -5.12 6.74
CA SER A 89 22.01 -6.55 7.05
C SER A 89 21.08 -6.89 8.23
N PRO A 90 19.92 -7.52 7.98
CA PRO A 90 19.38 -7.90 6.66
C PRO A 90 18.98 -6.67 5.81
N PRO A 91 18.99 -6.78 4.46
CA PRO A 91 18.53 -5.71 3.58
C PRO A 91 17.02 -5.50 3.72
N VAL A 92 16.58 -4.26 3.47
CA VAL A 92 15.16 -3.88 3.49
C VAL A 92 14.74 -3.49 2.09
N LYS A 93 13.65 -4.06 1.59
CA LYS A 93 13.06 -3.77 0.28
C LYS A 93 12.20 -2.50 0.31
N ILE A 94 12.13 -1.79 -0.81
CA ILE A 94 11.31 -0.57 -0.94
C ILE A 94 10.17 -0.82 -1.93
N ALA A 95 8.93 -0.54 -1.51
CA ALA A 95 7.77 -0.59 -2.39
C ALA A 95 7.11 0.80 -2.48
N TYR A 96 7.09 1.39 -3.67
CA TYR A 96 6.51 2.72 -3.90
C TYR A 96 5.01 2.63 -4.17
N GLU A 97 4.21 3.41 -3.45
CA GLU A 97 2.75 3.35 -3.42
C GLU A 97 2.13 4.66 -3.93
N SER A 98 1.09 4.55 -4.76
CA SER A 98 0.29 5.72 -5.17
C SER A 98 -0.75 6.01 -4.11
N TRP A 99 -0.83 7.22 -3.58
CA TRP A 99 -1.92 7.63 -2.70
C TRP A 99 -2.99 8.34 -3.51
N CYS A 100 -4.24 7.89 -3.39
CA CYS A 100 -5.36 8.45 -4.14
C CYS A 100 -5.62 9.94 -3.88
N PHE A 101 -5.17 10.45 -2.73
CA PHE A 101 -5.24 11.85 -2.33
C PHE A 101 -3.97 12.65 -2.68
N SER A 102 -2.98 12.06 -3.36
CA SER A 102 -1.88 12.83 -3.95
C SER A 102 -2.40 13.71 -5.10
N GLU A 103 -1.99 14.98 -5.15
CA GLU A 103 -2.31 15.85 -6.28
C GLU A 103 -1.55 15.48 -7.56
N ARG A 104 -0.47 14.69 -7.45
CA ARG A 104 0.48 14.47 -8.56
C ARG A 104 0.66 13.02 -8.96
N VAL A 105 0.70 12.10 -8.00
CA VAL A 105 1.06 10.69 -8.24
C VAL A 105 0.05 9.79 -7.52
N ASN A 106 -1.18 9.78 -8.02
CA ASN A 106 -2.33 9.09 -7.41
C ASN A 106 -2.83 7.87 -8.19
N THR A 107 -2.06 7.41 -9.18
CA THR A 107 -2.32 6.20 -9.95
C THR A 107 -1.16 5.24 -9.86
N PHE A 108 -1.44 3.93 -9.84
CA PHE A 108 -0.39 2.91 -9.78
C PHE A 108 0.45 2.89 -11.06
N GLU A 109 -0.12 3.30 -12.19
CA GLU A 109 0.59 3.42 -13.48
C GLU A 109 1.66 4.52 -13.42
N HIS A 110 1.38 5.62 -12.71
CA HIS A 110 2.34 6.71 -12.54
C HIS A 110 3.46 6.31 -11.59
N THR A 111 3.15 5.69 -10.45
CA THR A 111 4.20 5.15 -9.56
C THR A 111 5.03 4.07 -10.26
N TRP A 112 4.39 3.24 -11.09
CA TRP A 112 5.10 2.26 -11.92
C TRP A 112 6.09 2.92 -12.89
N LYS A 113 5.67 3.97 -13.62
CA LYS A 113 6.58 4.76 -14.47
C LYS A 113 7.79 5.29 -13.69
N ILE A 114 7.56 5.83 -12.48
CA ILE A 114 8.65 6.35 -11.63
C ILE A 114 9.59 5.23 -11.18
N VAL A 115 9.05 4.07 -10.78
CA VAL A 115 9.86 2.87 -10.44
C VAL A 115 10.72 2.43 -11.61
N GLN A 116 10.19 2.48 -12.84
CA GLN A 116 10.96 2.16 -14.05
C GLN A 116 12.07 3.17 -14.34
N ILE A 117 11.89 4.46 -14.03
CA ILE A 117 12.96 5.47 -14.14
C ILE A 117 14.04 5.23 -13.07
N ALA A 118 13.60 4.88 -11.87
CA ALA A 118 14.46 4.62 -10.72
C ALA A 118 15.25 3.29 -10.84
N ASP A 119 14.81 2.35 -11.69
CA ASP A 119 15.47 1.12 -12.13
C ASP A 119 16.54 0.61 -11.13
N HIS A 120 16.04 0.02 -10.03
CA HIS A 120 16.86 -0.50 -8.95
C HIS A 120 16.28 -1.82 -8.43
N PRO A 121 17.08 -2.90 -8.29
CA PRO A 121 16.57 -4.24 -7.97
C PRO A 121 15.97 -4.38 -6.56
N ASN A 122 16.27 -3.44 -5.66
CA ASN A 122 15.71 -3.37 -4.31
C ASN A 122 14.51 -2.41 -4.20
N LEU A 123 13.99 -1.93 -5.32
CA LEU A 123 12.78 -1.10 -5.44
C LEU A 123 11.71 -1.81 -6.28
N GLY A 124 10.44 -1.65 -5.93
CA GLY A 124 9.34 -2.02 -6.81
C GLY A 124 8.06 -1.30 -6.48
N LEU A 125 6.97 -1.74 -7.11
CA LEU A 125 5.64 -1.19 -6.91
C LEU A 125 4.97 -1.78 -5.63
N CYS A 126 4.26 -0.93 -4.91
CA CYS A 126 3.21 -1.32 -3.96
C CYS A 126 1.85 -1.08 -4.64
N LEU A 127 1.10 -2.15 -4.90
CA LEU A 127 -0.28 -2.02 -5.38
C LEU A 127 -1.23 -2.18 -4.20
N ASP A 128 -1.87 -1.10 -3.76
CA ASP A 128 -2.97 -1.14 -2.80
C ASP A 128 -4.31 -1.02 -3.54
N THR A 129 -5.19 -2.00 -3.28
CA THR A 129 -6.50 -2.11 -3.91
C THR A 129 -7.47 -1.00 -3.51
N ALA A 130 -7.23 -0.25 -2.44
CA ALA A 130 -8.09 0.87 -2.03
C ALA A 130 -7.88 2.17 -2.82
N HIS A 131 -6.68 2.43 -3.35
CA HIS A 131 -6.40 3.71 -4.02
C HIS A 131 -7.15 3.88 -5.35
N PRO A 132 -7.21 2.90 -6.27
CA PRO A 132 -7.89 3.14 -7.55
C PRO A 132 -9.37 3.54 -7.42
N PRO A 133 -10.17 2.92 -6.53
CA PRO A 133 -11.56 3.36 -6.27
C PRO A 133 -11.72 4.78 -5.73
N LEU A 134 -10.68 5.35 -5.13
CA LEU A 134 -10.69 6.63 -4.44
C LEU A 134 -9.89 7.72 -5.17
N ALA A 135 -9.23 7.38 -6.28
CA ALA A 135 -8.40 8.30 -7.03
C ALA A 135 -9.22 9.07 -8.08
N PRO A 136 -9.17 10.43 -8.10
CA PRO A 136 -9.90 11.25 -9.06
C PRO A 136 -9.60 10.90 -10.53
N GLU A 137 -8.40 10.43 -10.82
CA GLU A 137 -7.89 10.07 -12.14
C GLU A 137 -8.60 8.86 -12.72
N TYR A 138 -9.18 8.00 -11.87
CA TYR A 138 -10.08 6.93 -12.32
C TYR A 138 -11.56 7.34 -12.32
N GLY A 139 -11.86 8.60 -11.99
CA GLY A 139 -13.21 9.17 -12.05
C GLY A 139 -13.89 9.37 -10.70
N TRP A 140 -13.22 9.08 -9.58
CA TRP A 140 -13.77 9.35 -8.25
C TRP A 140 -13.94 10.85 -7.98
N ASN A 141 -15.08 11.24 -7.41
CA ASN A 141 -15.31 12.59 -6.95
C ASN A 141 -15.33 12.62 -5.42
N PRO A 142 -14.29 13.18 -4.76
CA PRO A 142 -14.21 13.20 -3.30
C PRO A 142 -15.26 14.09 -2.63
N THR A 143 -15.93 14.97 -3.39
CA THR A 143 -16.99 15.85 -2.87
C THR A 143 -18.35 15.13 -2.84
N THR A 144 -18.63 14.27 -3.83
CA THR A 144 -19.91 13.57 -3.93
C THR A 144 -19.84 12.14 -3.42
N GLY A 145 -18.65 11.54 -3.36
CA GLY A 145 -18.47 10.13 -3.06
C GLY A 145 -18.93 9.22 -4.21
N GLU A 146 -18.94 9.73 -5.44
CA GLU A 146 -19.42 9.03 -6.62
C GLU A 146 -18.33 8.93 -7.69
N GLY A 147 -18.56 8.11 -8.72
CA GLY A 147 -17.75 8.07 -9.93
C GLY A 147 -16.99 6.76 -10.15
N TRP A 148 -16.79 5.96 -9.11
CA TRP A 148 -16.32 4.58 -9.27
C TRP A 148 -17.47 3.68 -9.75
N THR A 149 -17.30 3.07 -10.92
CA THR A 149 -18.33 2.20 -11.53
C THR A 149 -17.76 0.81 -11.86
N ALA A 150 -18.65 -0.16 -12.10
CA ALA A 150 -18.23 -1.49 -12.53
C ALA A 150 -17.39 -1.48 -13.83
N ALA A 151 -17.69 -0.56 -14.76
CA ALA A 151 -16.93 -0.40 -16.00
C ALA A 151 -15.52 0.12 -15.74
N ILE A 152 -15.38 1.11 -14.86
CA ILE A 152 -14.08 1.68 -14.45
C ILE A 152 -13.27 0.63 -13.67
N SER A 153 -13.90 -0.13 -12.78
CA SER A 153 -13.23 -1.20 -12.06
C SER A 153 -12.70 -2.29 -13.01
N ALA A 154 -13.50 -2.70 -14.01
CA ALA A 154 -13.05 -3.63 -15.03
C ALA A 154 -11.90 -3.07 -15.88
N ASP A 155 -11.93 -1.78 -16.24
CA ASP A 155 -10.83 -1.11 -16.92
C ASP A 155 -9.55 -1.11 -16.07
N SER A 156 -9.64 -0.71 -14.81
CA SER A 156 -8.53 -0.71 -13.84
C SER A 156 -7.87 -2.10 -13.70
N ILE A 157 -8.68 -3.16 -13.57
CA ILE A 157 -8.18 -4.55 -13.56
C ILE A 157 -7.49 -4.89 -14.89
N GLY A 158 -8.05 -4.42 -16.02
CA GLY A 158 -7.44 -4.57 -17.34
C GLY A 158 -6.06 -3.91 -17.43
N ARG A 159 -5.89 -2.74 -16.81
CA ARG A 159 -4.60 -2.03 -16.74
C ARG A 159 -3.58 -2.76 -15.89
N VAL A 160 -3.98 -3.32 -14.73
CA VAL A 160 -3.11 -4.19 -13.93
C VAL A 160 -2.63 -5.38 -14.76
N LYS A 161 -3.51 -5.98 -15.57
CA LYS A 161 -3.15 -7.10 -16.46
C LYS A 161 -2.23 -6.69 -17.62
N ALA A 162 -2.21 -5.43 -17.99
CA ALA A 162 -1.39 -4.90 -19.08
C ALA A 162 0.04 -4.55 -18.64
N VAL A 163 0.30 -4.51 -17.33
CA VAL A 163 1.65 -4.25 -16.85
C VAL A 163 2.57 -5.45 -17.22
N PRO A 164 3.77 -5.23 -17.80
CA PRO A 164 4.59 -6.31 -18.33
C PRO A 164 5.08 -7.31 -17.27
N LYS A 165 4.92 -8.61 -17.54
CA LYS A 165 5.44 -9.70 -16.70
C LYS A 165 6.94 -9.53 -16.42
N GLY A 166 7.33 -9.56 -15.15
CA GLY A 166 8.72 -9.38 -14.72
C GLY A 166 8.87 -9.22 -13.22
N LYS A 167 10.11 -9.19 -12.72
CA LYS A 167 10.42 -9.10 -11.27
C LYS A 167 10.09 -7.74 -10.65
N ASP A 168 9.83 -6.74 -11.46
CA ASP A 168 9.73 -5.34 -11.06
C ASP A 168 8.29 -4.92 -10.71
N LEU A 169 7.33 -5.74 -11.13
CA LEU A 169 5.92 -5.43 -11.24
C LEU A 169 5.21 -5.22 -9.89
N SER A 170 5.76 -5.79 -8.82
CA SER A 170 5.45 -5.42 -7.44
C SER A 170 6.39 -6.15 -6.49
N GLN A 171 6.98 -5.42 -5.54
CA GLN A 171 7.62 -6.10 -4.41
C GLN A 171 6.56 -6.52 -3.39
N THR A 172 5.42 -5.83 -3.36
CA THR A 172 4.29 -6.10 -2.48
C THR A 172 2.95 -5.71 -3.08
N THR A 173 1.91 -6.42 -2.65
CA THR A 173 0.51 -6.06 -2.89
C THR A 173 -0.17 -5.88 -1.54
N THR A 174 -0.85 -4.75 -1.36
CA THR A 174 -1.71 -4.50 -0.21
C THR A 174 -3.15 -4.82 -0.61
N LEU A 175 -3.83 -5.61 0.23
CA LEU A 175 -5.23 -5.91 0.07
C LEU A 175 -6.04 -5.13 1.10
N SER A 176 -6.73 -4.11 0.58
CA SER A 176 -7.68 -3.27 1.28
C SER A 176 -9.08 -3.50 0.68
N GLY A 177 -10.14 -3.43 1.49
CA GLY A 177 -11.53 -3.53 1.01
C GLY A 177 -12.24 -4.86 1.20
N LEU A 178 -11.68 -5.84 1.92
CA LEU A 178 -12.34 -7.15 2.11
C LEU A 178 -13.31 -7.12 3.31
N PRO A 179 -14.44 -7.85 3.26
CA PRO A 179 -15.38 -7.95 4.36
C PRO A 179 -14.85 -8.89 5.46
N LEU A 180 -14.82 -8.39 6.69
CA LEU A 180 -14.83 -9.19 7.91
C LEU A 180 -16.24 -9.15 8.45
N ASP A 181 -16.72 -10.22 9.08
CA ASP A 181 -18.05 -10.25 9.68
C ASP A 181 -18.24 -9.04 10.64
N ASP A 182 -18.97 -8.02 10.18
CA ASP A 182 -19.21 -6.68 10.76
C ASP A 182 -18.05 -5.64 10.78
N LEU A 183 -16.93 -5.88 10.10
CA LEU A 183 -15.80 -4.94 10.01
C LEU A 183 -15.26 -4.84 8.57
N TYR A 184 -15.28 -3.63 8.02
CA TYR A 184 -14.81 -3.41 6.65
C TYR A 184 -13.35 -2.95 6.65
N LEU A 185 -12.50 -3.64 5.89
CA LEU A 185 -11.09 -3.27 5.71
C LEU A 185 -11.00 -2.04 4.82
N LEU A 186 -10.63 -0.84 5.27
CA LEU A 186 -10.45 0.30 4.36
C LEU A 186 -9.35 1.21 4.86
N SER A 187 -8.61 1.82 3.93
CA SER A 187 -7.62 2.84 4.25
C SER A 187 -8.19 4.25 4.35
N GLU A 188 -9.41 4.50 3.89
CA GLU A 188 -10.06 5.81 4.06
C GLU A 188 -11.58 5.72 4.20
N LYS A 189 -12.13 6.77 4.82
CA LYS A 189 -13.53 6.97 5.21
C LYS A 189 -14.53 6.46 4.13
N ASN A 190 -15.37 5.49 4.49
CA ASN A 190 -16.60 5.04 3.79
C ASN A 190 -16.52 3.99 2.66
N ALA A 191 -15.36 3.57 2.15
CA ALA A 191 -15.28 2.63 1.00
C ALA A 191 -15.79 1.16 1.22
N GLY A 192 -16.36 0.84 2.38
CA GLY A 192 -16.90 -0.47 2.75
C GLY A 192 -18.31 -0.39 3.35
N GLU A 193 -18.86 0.82 3.52
CA GLU A 193 -20.29 1.00 3.84
C GLU A 193 -21.21 0.48 2.72
N SER A 194 -20.65 0.28 1.53
CA SER A 194 -21.36 -0.11 0.34
C SER A 194 -21.34 -1.63 0.07
N ALA A 195 -20.59 -2.41 0.84
CA ALA A 195 -20.63 -3.88 0.79
C ALA A 195 -21.96 -4.39 1.37
N LYS A 196 -22.68 -5.21 0.60
CA LYS A 196 -24.06 -5.59 0.88
C LYS A 196 -24.19 -6.73 1.88
N ASP A 197 -23.21 -7.61 1.96
CA ASP A 197 -23.15 -8.75 2.88
C ASP A 197 -21.72 -9.29 3.06
N GLY A 198 -21.56 -10.31 3.92
CA GLY A 198 -20.25 -10.93 4.22
C GLY A 198 -19.61 -11.72 3.06
N ASN A 199 -20.29 -11.89 1.93
CA ASN A 199 -19.73 -12.42 0.69
C ASN A 199 -19.36 -11.31 -0.32
N ASP A 200 -19.75 -10.05 -0.05
CA ASP A 200 -19.42 -8.90 -0.89
C ASP A 200 -17.97 -8.49 -0.65
N MET A 201 -17.08 -8.86 -1.58
CA MET A 201 -15.63 -8.62 -1.52
C MET A 201 -15.22 -7.15 -1.70
N GLY A 202 -16.15 -6.22 -1.46
CA GLY A 202 -15.94 -4.78 -1.48
C GLY A 202 -15.97 -4.15 -2.86
N HIS A 203 -16.17 -2.83 -2.88
CA HIS A 203 -16.29 -2.03 -4.10
C HIS A 203 -14.98 -1.91 -4.88
N ALA A 204 -13.86 -2.19 -4.23
CA ALA A 204 -12.53 -2.22 -4.81
C ALA A 204 -12.29 -3.43 -5.73
N ASN A 205 -13.18 -4.42 -5.77
CA ASN A 205 -12.96 -5.70 -6.46
C ASN A 205 -11.59 -6.29 -6.10
N ALA A 206 -11.21 -6.19 -4.82
CA ALA A 206 -9.87 -6.51 -4.33
C ALA A 206 -9.42 -7.93 -4.73
N LEU A 207 -10.34 -8.90 -4.72
CA LEU A 207 -10.08 -10.26 -5.20
C LEU A 207 -9.71 -10.32 -6.70
N GLN A 208 -10.40 -9.57 -7.55
CA GLN A 208 -10.15 -9.60 -9.00
C GLN A 208 -8.87 -8.84 -9.35
N THR A 209 -8.60 -7.73 -8.67
CA THR A 209 -7.31 -7.03 -8.76
C THR A 209 -6.19 -7.96 -8.29
N PHE A 210 -6.38 -8.66 -7.18
CA PHE A 210 -5.40 -9.62 -6.68
C PHE A 210 -5.16 -10.79 -7.64
N LYS A 211 -6.23 -11.38 -8.20
CA LYS A 211 -6.13 -12.41 -9.26
C LYS A 211 -5.35 -11.87 -10.46
N ALA A 212 -5.61 -10.63 -10.88
CA ALA A 212 -4.89 -10.00 -11.98
C ALA A 212 -3.38 -9.84 -11.69
N VAL A 213 -2.99 -9.50 -10.46
CA VAL A 213 -1.58 -9.45 -10.04
C VAL A 213 -0.96 -10.85 -10.07
N LEU A 214 -1.64 -11.85 -9.52
CA LEU A 214 -1.17 -13.24 -9.52
C LEU A 214 -0.98 -13.79 -10.94
N ASP A 215 -1.87 -13.46 -11.87
CA ASP A 215 -1.79 -13.85 -13.29
C ASP A 215 -0.55 -13.29 -14.01
N GLN A 216 0.06 -12.22 -13.46
CA GLN A 216 1.35 -11.70 -13.94
C GLN A 216 2.56 -12.48 -13.43
N GLY A 217 2.35 -13.49 -12.58
CA GLY A 217 3.42 -14.33 -12.01
C GLY A 217 4.06 -13.75 -10.76
N TRP A 218 3.41 -12.79 -10.10
CA TRP A 218 3.88 -12.23 -8.84
C TRP A 218 3.71 -13.24 -7.68
N SER A 219 4.67 -13.25 -6.76
CA SER A 219 4.69 -14.14 -5.59
C SER A 219 5.36 -13.48 -4.36
N GLY A 220 4.91 -12.28 -4.01
CA GLY A 220 5.52 -11.45 -2.97
C GLY A 220 4.77 -11.45 -1.64
N ILE A 221 4.91 -10.35 -0.89
CA ILE A 221 4.19 -10.16 0.38
C ILE A 221 2.80 -9.58 0.08
N VAL A 222 1.78 -10.22 0.64
CA VAL A 222 0.42 -9.71 0.70
C VAL A 222 0.22 -9.05 2.06
N MET A 223 -0.11 -7.76 2.08
CA MET A 223 -0.29 -6.99 3.31
C MET A 223 -1.77 -6.65 3.51
N PHE A 224 -2.29 -6.87 4.71
CA PHE A 224 -3.57 -6.28 5.13
C PHE A 224 -3.34 -4.93 5.77
N GLU A 225 -4.11 -3.95 5.36
CA GLU A 225 -4.05 -2.58 5.87
C GLU A 225 -5.41 -2.13 6.38
N PHE A 226 -5.41 -1.38 7.49
CA PHE A 226 -6.61 -0.95 8.21
C PHE A 226 -6.48 0.50 8.65
N PHE A 227 -7.40 1.36 8.20
CA PHE A 227 -7.56 2.71 8.72
C PHE A 227 -9.03 3.07 8.88
N GLU A 228 -9.55 2.79 10.07
CA GLU A 228 -10.89 3.24 10.43
C GLU A 228 -10.81 4.04 11.74
N VAL A 229 -10.48 5.32 11.62
CA VAL A 229 -10.27 6.22 12.78
C VAL A 229 -11.44 6.12 13.77
N LEU A 230 -12.69 6.09 13.29
CA LEU A 230 -13.85 6.05 14.18
C LEU A 230 -13.96 4.77 15.02
N ARG A 231 -13.52 3.62 14.50
CA ARG A 231 -13.57 2.33 15.20
C ARG A 231 -12.27 1.95 15.88
N MET A 232 -11.14 2.52 15.46
CA MET A 232 -9.81 2.29 16.03
C MET A 232 -9.43 3.29 17.14
N SER A 233 -10.01 4.49 17.14
CA SER A 233 -9.73 5.55 18.12
C SER A 233 -10.20 5.26 19.56
N PRO A 234 -11.31 4.52 19.81
CA PRO A 234 -11.68 4.17 21.17
C PRO A 234 -10.57 3.42 21.91
N ALA A 235 -10.38 3.69 23.20
CA ALA A 235 -9.39 3.02 24.04
C ALA A 235 -9.85 1.60 24.48
N ASP A 236 -10.17 0.74 23.50
CA ASP A 236 -10.55 -0.65 23.73
C ASP A 236 -9.34 -1.58 23.49
N PRO A 237 -8.86 -2.30 24.52
CA PRO A 237 -7.71 -3.21 24.39
C PRO A 237 -7.97 -4.39 23.45
N ASN A 238 -9.22 -4.66 23.07
CA ASN A 238 -9.57 -5.73 22.14
C ASN A 238 -9.45 -5.33 20.67
N ILE A 239 -9.31 -4.04 20.36
CA ILE A 239 -9.19 -3.53 18.99
C ILE A 239 -8.09 -4.25 18.21
N PRO A 240 -6.83 -4.37 18.70
CA PRO A 240 -5.78 -5.07 17.97
C PRO A 240 -6.15 -6.52 17.62
N TYR A 241 -6.76 -7.25 18.56
CA TYR A 241 -7.20 -8.64 18.35
C TYR A 241 -8.32 -8.74 17.32
N LYS A 242 -9.26 -7.79 17.33
CA LYS A 242 -10.36 -7.73 16.36
C LYS A 242 -9.82 -7.61 14.93
N TYR A 243 -8.89 -6.70 14.69
CA TYR A 243 -8.30 -6.51 13.37
C TYR A 243 -7.36 -7.66 12.96
N ALA A 244 -6.59 -8.22 13.90
CA ALA A 244 -5.76 -9.40 13.63
C ALA A 244 -6.58 -10.64 13.26
N ASN A 245 -7.65 -10.93 14.02
CA ASN A 245 -8.60 -12.01 13.68
C ASN A 245 -9.28 -11.73 12.34
N GLY A 246 -9.53 -10.45 12.06
CA GLY A 246 -9.99 -9.97 10.78
C GLY A 246 -9.06 -10.39 9.63
N ALA A 247 -7.80 -9.95 9.66
CA ALA A 247 -6.80 -10.33 8.65
C ALA A 247 -6.76 -11.85 8.42
N ALA A 248 -6.74 -12.65 9.49
CA ALA A 248 -6.72 -14.10 9.39
C ALA A 248 -7.96 -14.68 8.68
N LEU A 249 -9.14 -14.11 8.93
CA LEU A 249 -10.38 -14.51 8.25
C LEU A 249 -10.36 -14.10 6.77
N SER A 250 -9.91 -12.89 6.46
CA SER A 250 -9.77 -12.40 5.08
C SER A 250 -8.79 -13.23 4.28
N GLU A 251 -7.63 -13.58 4.86
CA GLU A 251 -6.65 -14.50 4.26
C GLU A 251 -7.31 -15.83 3.90
N LYS A 252 -8.01 -16.46 4.85
CA LYS A 252 -8.71 -17.72 4.61
C LYS A 252 -9.72 -17.60 3.46
N ARG A 253 -10.55 -16.55 3.45
CA ARG A 253 -11.57 -16.31 2.41
C ARG A 253 -10.94 -16.09 1.04
N LEU A 254 -9.86 -15.33 0.97
CA LEU A 254 -9.11 -15.11 -0.27
C LEU A 254 -8.56 -16.42 -0.82
N LEU A 255 -7.90 -17.23 0.03
CA LEU A 255 -7.35 -18.52 -0.37
C LEU A 255 -8.44 -19.47 -0.88
N GLU A 256 -9.59 -19.53 -0.21
CA GLU A 256 -10.76 -20.31 -0.66
C GLU A 256 -11.31 -19.80 -2.01
N ALA A 257 -11.35 -18.48 -2.22
CA ALA A 257 -11.84 -17.86 -3.45
C ALA A 257 -10.86 -17.97 -4.62
N LEU A 258 -9.57 -18.17 -4.35
CA LEU A 258 -8.53 -18.46 -5.34
C LEU A 258 -8.56 -19.92 -5.82
N GLN A 259 -9.10 -20.85 -5.01
CA GLN A 259 -9.24 -22.26 -5.36
C GLN A 259 -10.48 -22.57 -6.22
N LYS A 260 -11.42 -21.63 -6.32
CA LYS A 260 -12.62 -21.69 -7.17
C LYS A 260 -12.35 -21.09 -8.54
#